data_AF-A0A921ZUP9-F1
#
_entry.id   AF-A0A921ZUP9-F1
#
_cell.length_a   1.000
_cell.length_b   1.000
_cell.length_c   1.000
_cell.angle_alpha   90.00
_cell.angle_beta   90.00
_cell.angle_gamma   90.00
#
_symmetry.space_group_name_H-M   'P 1'
#
loop_
_entity.id
_entity.type
_entity.pdbx_description
1 polymer ?
#
loop_
_entity_poly.entity_id
_entity_poly.type
_entity_poly.pdbx_seq_one_letter_code
_entity_poly.pdbx_strand_id
1 'polypeptide(L)'
;MSKKNIEFSNPDNLPVENVTISVHNAGVVQKIKALDPYWVEKRKLTLYERPPSGSALVLGAVDAWKTKMKVYVEDLKWLLSLEYHQFWSTVLYHTECMDMLVSFLQEADPPYLPPHDIRDVRNLYEDIRRLILIVFSRIVTNKESKSQWMTKEFMGDLLYNNFIFTMPIIWDICLTYGVDNSRHIGKILDSVFTLQPQYERDAVAAVAFVKEAFKFIILQVNKDYDSEEPPNLPETFKGFSEIRRPSTSKQDKLTFDVLRDLTIHMLDTAMTLRIFIEVYPKSVTIFRKTSFLI
;
A
#
# COMPACT_ATOMS: atom_id res chain seq x y z
N MET A 1 23.44 -19.43 -10.13
CA MET A 1 24.87 -19.09 -9.94
C MET A 1 24.99 -18.48 -8.55
N SER A 2 25.70 -19.15 -7.65
CA SER A 2 25.91 -18.69 -6.27
C SER A 2 26.65 -17.35 -6.29
N LYS A 3 26.02 -16.28 -5.76
CA LYS A 3 26.69 -14.98 -5.58
C LYS A 3 27.80 -15.21 -4.55
N LYS A 4 29.06 -15.21 -5.02
CA LYS A 4 30.27 -15.17 -4.17
C LYS A 4 30.11 -14.01 -3.18
N ASN A 5 30.59 -14.18 -1.95
CA ASN A 5 30.60 -13.18 -0.88
C ASN A 5 31.00 -11.78 -1.39
N ILE A 6 29.99 -10.96 -1.73
CA ILE A 6 30.16 -9.54 -1.98
C ILE A 6 29.83 -8.89 -0.65
N GLU A 7 30.85 -8.47 0.08
CA GLU A 7 30.68 -7.77 1.35
C GLU A 7 30.44 -6.29 1.04
N PHE A 8 29.30 -5.75 1.50
CA PHE A 8 29.03 -4.32 1.38
C PHE A 8 30.02 -3.54 2.23
N SER A 9 30.83 -2.69 1.60
CA SER A 9 31.78 -1.83 2.28
C SER A 9 31.56 -0.38 1.87
N ASN A 10 31.20 0.46 2.84
CA ASN A 10 31.05 1.91 2.71
C ASN A 10 31.90 2.61 3.80
N PRO A 11 33.24 2.56 3.69
CA PRO A 11 34.14 3.06 4.74
C PRO A 11 34.02 4.58 4.92
N ASP A 12 33.71 5.29 3.84
CA ASP A 12 33.59 6.74 3.81
C ASP A 12 32.22 7.24 4.31
N ASN A 13 31.31 6.33 4.67
CA ASN A 13 29.94 6.63 5.14
C ASN A 13 29.16 7.54 4.17
N LEU A 14 29.38 7.38 2.87
CA LEU A 14 28.69 8.14 1.84
C LEU A 14 27.21 7.73 1.76
N PRO A 15 26.31 8.62 1.33
CA PRO A 15 24.92 8.26 1.07
C PRO A 15 24.85 7.28 -0.11
N VAL A 16 23.88 6.37 -0.10
CA VAL A 16 23.83 5.19 -1.00
C VAL A 16 23.85 5.57 -2.49
N GLU A 17 23.28 6.72 -2.85
CA GLU A 17 23.27 7.28 -4.21
C GLU A 17 24.69 7.55 -4.76
N ASN A 18 25.67 7.71 -3.87
CA ASN A 18 27.07 7.96 -4.20
C ASN A 18 27.98 6.73 -3.96
N VAL A 19 27.42 5.61 -3.50
CA VAL A 19 28.20 4.40 -3.21
C VAL A 19 28.28 3.51 -4.45
N THR A 20 29.48 3.03 -4.76
CA THR A 20 29.73 1.97 -5.75
C THR A 20 30.40 0.78 -5.09
N ILE A 21 29.92 -0.42 -5.39
CA ILE A 21 30.41 -1.68 -4.84
C ILE A 21 31.19 -2.41 -5.93
N SER A 22 32.40 -2.85 -5.59
CA SER A 22 33.26 -3.60 -6.51
C SER A 22 32.87 -5.08 -6.52
N VAL A 23 32.60 -5.62 -7.70
CA VAL A 23 32.25 -7.02 -7.91
C VAL A 23 33.29 -7.69 -8.80
N HIS A 24 33.82 -8.82 -8.33
CA HIS A 24 34.78 -9.63 -9.07
C HIS A 24 34.04 -10.70 -9.87
N ASN A 25 33.99 -10.54 -11.20
CA ASN A 25 33.40 -11.53 -12.09
C ASN A 25 34.42 -11.99 -13.13
N ALA A 26 34.72 -13.30 -13.15
CA ALA A 26 35.64 -13.93 -14.09
C ALA A 26 37.00 -13.21 -14.27
N GLY A 27 37.56 -12.65 -13.18
CA GLY A 27 38.85 -11.94 -13.20
C GLY A 27 38.77 -10.44 -13.52
N VAL A 28 37.59 -9.90 -13.85
CA VAL A 28 37.37 -8.47 -14.05
C VAL A 28 36.72 -7.86 -12.81
N VAL A 29 37.24 -6.72 -12.37
CA VAL A 29 36.64 -5.90 -11.30
C VAL A 29 35.66 -4.94 -11.94
N GLN A 30 34.37 -5.11 -11.68
CA GLN A 30 33.32 -4.19 -12.13
C GLN A 30 32.86 -3.33 -10.94
N LYS A 31 32.69 -2.02 -11.17
CA LYS A 31 32.11 -1.11 -10.16
C LYS A 31 30.63 -0.92 -10.47
N ILE A 32 29.77 -1.35 -9.57
CA ILE A 32 28.31 -1.31 -9.73
C ILE A 32 27.74 -0.32 -8.70
N LYS A 33 26.76 0.50 -9.08
CA LYS A 33 26.10 1.41 -8.14
C LYS A 33 25.40 0.63 -7.03
N ALA A 34 25.33 1.16 -5.81
CA ALA A 34 24.69 0.45 -4.70
C ALA A 34 23.19 0.21 -4.92
N LEU A 35 22.49 1.12 -5.61
CA LEU A 35 21.11 0.92 -6.06
C LEU A 35 21.10 0.54 -7.54
N ASP A 36 21.01 -0.76 -7.82
CA ASP A 36 21.12 -1.30 -9.17
C ASP A 36 20.36 -2.64 -9.29
N PRO A 37 19.70 -2.91 -10.44
CA PRO A 37 19.06 -4.20 -10.69
C PRO A 37 19.97 -5.42 -10.50
N TYR A 38 21.29 -5.25 -10.61
CA TYR A 38 22.29 -6.30 -10.34
C TYR A 38 22.13 -6.95 -8.95
N TRP A 39 21.72 -6.16 -7.95
CA TRP A 39 21.59 -6.64 -6.58
C TRP A 39 20.33 -7.47 -6.35
N VAL A 40 19.33 -7.32 -7.22
CA VAL A 40 18.05 -8.02 -7.11
C VAL A 40 18.25 -9.53 -7.27
N GLU A 41 17.74 -10.29 -6.32
CA GLU A 41 17.69 -11.75 -6.42
C GLU A 41 16.53 -12.17 -7.32
N LYS A 42 16.73 -13.19 -8.16
CA LYS A 42 15.67 -13.78 -8.99
C LYS A 42 14.80 -14.71 -8.15
N ARG A 43 14.14 -14.14 -7.14
CA ARG A 43 13.17 -14.80 -6.28
C ARG A 43 11.77 -14.61 -6.87
N LYS A 44 10.87 -15.57 -6.69
CA LYS A 44 9.45 -15.34 -6.94
C LYS A 44 8.80 -14.97 -5.62
N LEU A 45 8.06 -13.87 -5.60
CA LEU A 45 7.38 -13.41 -4.40
C LEU A 45 5.91 -13.82 -4.42
N THR A 46 5.44 -14.29 -3.28
CA THR A 46 4.05 -14.72 -3.12
C THR A 46 3.17 -13.48 -2.93
N LEU A 47 2.01 -13.40 -3.59
CA LEU A 47 1.00 -12.39 -3.29
C LEU A 47 0.12 -12.85 -2.12
N TYR A 48 -0.32 -11.90 -1.30
CA TYR A 48 -1.25 -12.17 -0.22
C TYR A 48 -2.64 -12.49 -0.79
N GLU A 49 -3.36 -13.36 -0.10
CA GLU A 49 -4.76 -13.67 -0.38
C GLU A 49 -5.51 -13.72 0.94
N ARG A 50 -6.76 -13.28 0.95
CA ARG A 50 -7.62 -13.35 2.13
C ARG A 50 -7.92 -14.81 2.52
N PRO A 51 -8.10 -15.13 3.82
CA PRO A 51 -8.55 -16.45 4.23
C PRO A 51 -9.86 -16.84 3.55
N PRO A 52 -10.03 -18.11 3.14
CA PRO A 52 -11.27 -18.58 2.54
C PRO A 52 -12.43 -18.41 3.53
N SER A 53 -13.54 -17.85 3.04
CA SER A 53 -14.76 -17.61 3.81
C SER A 53 -16.00 -17.94 2.98
N GLY A 54 -17.15 -18.10 3.65
CA GLY A 54 -18.43 -18.38 2.99
C GLY A 54 -18.38 -19.61 2.08
N SER A 55 -18.77 -19.43 0.81
CA SER A 55 -18.81 -20.50 -0.20
C SER A 55 -17.42 -21.04 -0.60
N ALA A 56 -16.34 -20.33 -0.30
CA ALA A 56 -14.97 -20.76 -0.58
C ALA A 56 -14.39 -21.71 0.49
N LEU A 57 -15.12 -21.94 1.59
CA LEU A 57 -14.69 -22.78 2.70
C LEU A 57 -14.89 -24.28 2.37
N VAL A 58 -14.17 -24.78 1.37
CA VAL A 58 -14.11 -26.21 1.06
C VAL A 58 -13.11 -26.94 1.96
N LEU A 59 -13.24 -28.26 2.08
CA LEU A 59 -12.34 -29.08 2.90
C LEU A 59 -10.88 -28.88 2.46
N GLY A 60 -10.01 -28.50 3.40
CA GLY A 60 -8.59 -28.24 3.15
C GLY A 60 -8.26 -26.84 2.61
N ALA A 61 -9.24 -25.99 2.28
CA ALA A 61 -8.98 -24.63 1.78
C ALA A 61 -8.17 -23.79 2.78
N VAL A 62 -8.52 -23.86 4.07
CA VAL A 62 -7.80 -23.15 5.14
C VAL A 62 -6.37 -23.66 5.28
N ASP A 63 -6.12 -24.96 5.13
CA ASP A 63 -4.77 -25.53 5.23
C ASP A 63 -3.90 -25.15 4.02
N ALA A 64 -4.49 -25.12 2.82
CA ALA A 64 -3.83 -24.63 1.62
C ALA A 64 -3.46 -23.14 1.75
N TRP A 65 -4.40 -22.32 2.22
CA TRP A 65 -4.17 -20.91 2.51
C TRP A 65 -3.03 -20.72 3.54
N LYS A 66 -3.08 -21.43 4.67
CA LYS A 66 -2.02 -21.38 5.69
C LYS A 66 -0.66 -21.74 5.12
N THR A 67 -0.60 -22.76 4.25
CA THR A 67 0.66 -23.19 3.63
C THR A 67 1.22 -22.09 2.72
N LYS A 68 0.39 -21.47 1.88
CA LYS A 68 0.78 -20.36 1.02
C LYS A 68 1.21 -19.13 1.82
N MET A 69 0.45 -18.78 2.86
CA MET A 69 0.75 -17.62 3.70
C MET A 69 2.00 -17.78 4.56
N LYS A 70 2.40 -19.02 4.88
CA LYS A 70 3.73 -19.27 5.46
C LYS A 70 4.86 -18.93 4.49
N VAL A 71 4.70 -19.23 3.19
CA VAL A 71 5.68 -18.81 2.17
C VAL A 71 5.71 -17.29 2.06
N TYR A 72 4.55 -16.64 2.06
CA TYR A 72 4.45 -15.17 2.11
C TYR A 72 5.21 -14.57 3.31
N VAL A 73 5.06 -15.15 4.50
CA VAL A 73 5.82 -14.73 5.70
C VAL A 73 7.33 -14.90 5.51
N GLU A 74 7.78 -16.00 4.92
CA GLU A 74 9.21 -16.21 4.64
C GLU A 74 9.75 -15.23 3.59
N ASP A 75 8.94 -14.85 2.60
CA ASP A 75 9.28 -13.81 1.63
C ASP A 75 9.44 -12.43 2.31
N LEU A 76 8.53 -12.07 3.23
CA LEU A 76 8.66 -10.83 4.02
C LEU A 76 9.90 -10.83 4.91
N LYS A 77 10.17 -11.94 5.60
CA LYS A 77 11.37 -12.09 6.45
C LYS A 77 12.64 -12.01 5.62
N TRP A 78 12.67 -12.64 4.46
CA TRP A 78 13.79 -12.52 3.51
C TRP A 78 14.01 -11.06 3.12
N LEU A 79 12.97 -10.34 2.70
CA LEU A 79 13.06 -8.93 2.34
C LEU A 79 13.61 -8.08 3.49
N LEU A 80 13.13 -8.31 4.71
CA LEU A 80 13.60 -7.62 5.92
C LEU A 80 15.04 -8.00 6.32
N SER A 81 15.52 -9.19 5.94
CA SER A 81 16.90 -9.62 6.21
C SER A 81 17.93 -9.00 5.26
N LEU A 82 17.51 -8.45 4.12
CA LEU A 82 18.41 -7.84 3.15
C LEU A 82 19.14 -6.64 3.75
N GLU A 83 20.40 -6.48 3.38
CA GLU A 83 21.15 -5.26 3.66
C GLU A 83 20.53 -4.05 2.97
N TYR A 84 20.81 -2.85 3.46
CA TYR A 84 20.22 -1.60 2.98
C TYR A 84 20.19 -1.45 1.45
N HIS A 85 21.34 -1.66 0.78
CA HIS A 85 21.44 -1.50 -0.67
C HIS A 85 20.65 -2.57 -1.45
N GLN A 86 20.60 -3.80 -0.94
CA GLN A 86 19.85 -4.91 -1.54
C GLN A 86 18.34 -4.73 -1.31
N PHE A 87 17.95 -4.30 -0.11
CA PHE A 87 16.58 -3.97 0.23
C PHE A 87 16.04 -2.90 -0.72
N TRP A 88 16.72 -1.76 -0.84
CA TRP A 88 16.30 -0.68 -1.73
C TRP A 88 16.35 -1.07 -3.21
N SER A 89 17.37 -1.81 -3.65
CA SER A 89 17.40 -2.33 -5.03
C SER A 89 16.23 -3.28 -5.29
N THR A 90 15.84 -4.09 -4.31
CA THR A 90 14.69 -5.01 -4.43
C THR A 90 13.38 -4.22 -4.50
N VAL A 91 13.17 -3.25 -3.61
CA VAL A 91 11.98 -2.39 -3.63
C VAL A 91 11.83 -1.63 -4.96
N LEU A 92 12.94 -1.14 -5.52
CA LEU A 92 12.94 -0.33 -6.74
C LEU A 92 12.82 -1.15 -8.03
N TYR A 93 13.44 -2.33 -8.08
CA TYR A 93 13.66 -3.02 -9.36
C TYR A 93 13.09 -4.44 -9.39
N HIS A 94 12.66 -5.02 -8.28
CA HIS A 94 11.99 -6.32 -8.28
C HIS A 94 10.53 -6.14 -8.69
N THR A 95 10.14 -6.78 -9.78
CA THR A 95 8.82 -6.59 -10.42
C THR A 95 7.64 -6.91 -9.50
N GLU A 96 7.78 -7.89 -8.61
CA GLU A 96 6.70 -8.34 -7.73
C GLU A 96 6.81 -7.77 -6.29
N CYS A 97 7.83 -6.97 -5.96
CA CYS A 97 8.09 -6.61 -4.56
C CYS A 97 7.02 -5.68 -3.99
N MET A 98 6.68 -4.60 -4.70
CA MET A 98 5.60 -3.71 -4.27
C MET A 98 4.24 -4.40 -4.40
N ASP A 99 4.01 -5.23 -5.43
CA ASP A 99 2.77 -6.00 -5.58
C ASP A 99 2.52 -6.93 -4.38
N MET A 100 3.57 -7.61 -3.90
CA MET A 100 3.51 -8.42 -2.69
C MET A 100 3.04 -7.59 -1.49
N LEU A 101 3.61 -6.41 -1.27
CA LEU A 101 3.25 -5.55 -0.13
C LEU A 101 1.83 -4.98 -0.26
N VAL A 102 1.47 -4.51 -1.46
CA VAL A 102 0.17 -3.89 -1.74
C VAL A 102 -0.96 -4.92 -1.73
N SER A 103 -0.72 -6.16 -2.18
CA SER A 103 -1.74 -7.22 -2.13
C SER A 103 -2.26 -7.49 -0.72
N PHE A 104 -1.41 -7.35 0.33
CA PHE A 104 -1.88 -7.44 1.70
C PHE A 104 -2.75 -6.24 2.08
N LEU A 105 -2.33 -5.02 1.74
CA LEU A 105 -3.09 -3.81 2.04
C LEU A 105 -4.49 -3.82 1.41
N GLN A 106 -4.59 -4.31 0.17
CA GLN A 106 -5.85 -4.40 -0.58
C GLN A 106 -6.82 -5.44 -0.03
N GLU A 107 -6.31 -6.54 0.52
CA GLU A 107 -7.11 -7.68 1.01
C GLU A 107 -7.22 -7.73 2.54
N ALA A 108 -6.61 -6.78 3.24
CA ALA A 108 -6.65 -6.70 4.69
C ALA A 108 -8.08 -6.46 5.18
N ASP A 109 -8.43 -7.08 6.31
CA ASP A 109 -9.71 -6.86 6.96
C ASP A 109 -9.80 -5.41 7.47
N PRO A 110 -10.79 -4.60 7.04
CA PRO A 110 -10.99 -3.28 7.61
C PRO A 110 -11.37 -3.37 9.09
N PRO A 111 -11.10 -2.32 9.88
CA PRO A 111 -11.16 -2.37 11.35
C PRO A 111 -12.56 -2.57 11.93
N TYR A 112 -13.61 -2.43 11.11
CA TYR A 112 -14.99 -2.68 11.52
C TYR A 112 -15.43 -4.15 11.36
N LEU A 113 -14.61 -4.99 10.73
CA LEU A 113 -14.89 -6.42 10.64
C LEU A 113 -14.43 -7.16 11.91
N PRO A 114 -15.14 -8.23 12.30
CA PRO A 114 -14.72 -9.06 13.42
C PRO A 114 -13.41 -9.81 13.07
N PRO A 115 -12.55 -10.08 14.06
CA PRO A 115 -11.37 -10.92 13.85
C PRO A 115 -11.71 -12.32 13.36
N HIS A 116 -10.80 -12.96 12.61
CA HIS A 116 -10.98 -14.34 12.14
C HIS A 116 -11.24 -15.34 13.29
N ASP A 117 -12.26 -16.19 13.16
CA ASP A 117 -12.67 -17.15 14.19
C ASP A 117 -11.60 -18.21 14.47
N ILE A 118 -10.92 -18.69 13.42
CA ILE A 118 -9.90 -19.74 13.54
C ILE A 118 -8.61 -19.14 14.12
N ARG A 119 -8.22 -19.58 15.32
CA ARG A 119 -7.06 -19.07 16.05
C ARG A 119 -5.76 -19.07 15.23
N ASP A 120 -5.47 -20.16 14.52
CA ASP A 120 -4.25 -20.27 13.71
C ASP A 120 -4.24 -19.30 12.52
N VAL A 121 -5.40 -19.07 11.90
CA VAL A 121 -5.57 -18.10 10.82
C VAL A 121 -5.34 -16.69 11.36
N ARG A 122 -5.95 -16.37 12.51
CA ARG A 122 -5.78 -15.09 13.19
C ARG A 122 -4.33 -14.81 13.54
N ASN A 123 -3.62 -15.78 14.13
CA ASN A 123 -2.21 -15.61 14.49
C ASN A 123 -1.34 -15.36 13.26
N LEU A 124 -1.55 -16.14 12.19
CA LEU A 124 -0.79 -15.99 10.95
C LEU A 124 -1.09 -14.64 10.27
N TYR A 125 -2.35 -14.20 10.27
CA TYR A 125 -2.76 -12.89 9.78
C TYR A 125 -2.07 -11.76 10.55
N GLU A 126 -2.08 -11.79 11.89
CA GLU A 126 -1.42 -10.76 12.70
C GLU A 126 0.11 -10.77 12.54
N ASP A 127 0.73 -11.93 12.34
CA ASP A 127 2.15 -12.03 12.01
C ASP A 127 2.49 -11.35 10.68
N ILE A 128 1.68 -11.61 9.64
CA ILE A 128 1.81 -10.95 8.33
C ILE A 128 1.61 -9.44 8.47
N ARG A 129 0.52 -9.05 9.11
CA ARG A 129 0.16 -7.65 9.36
C ARG A 129 1.29 -6.90 10.05
N ARG A 130 1.93 -7.50 11.07
CA ARG A 130 3.10 -6.92 11.74
C ARG A 130 4.29 -6.76 10.79
N LEU A 131 4.63 -7.80 10.03
CA LEU A 131 5.80 -7.78 9.14
C LEU A 131 5.65 -6.73 8.03
N ILE A 132 4.46 -6.59 7.45
CA ILE A 132 4.16 -5.55 6.45
C ILE A 132 4.38 -4.15 7.03
N LEU A 133 3.89 -3.88 8.25
CA LEU A 133 4.11 -2.60 8.90
C LEU A 133 5.59 -2.31 9.12
N ILE A 134 6.39 -3.32 9.49
CA ILE A 134 7.85 -3.19 9.64
C ILE A 134 8.49 -2.86 8.29
N VAL A 135 8.07 -3.50 7.19
CA VAL A 135 8.57 -3.19 5.85
C VAL A 135 8.27 -1.73 5.48
N PHE A 136 7.02 -1.27 5.60
CA PHE A 136 6.68 0.13 5.30
C PHE A 136 7.42 1.12 6.21
N SER A 137 7.65 0.76 7.48
CA SER A 137 8.47 1.56 8.40
C SER A 137 9.92 1.69 7.92
N ARG A 138 10.48 0.58 7.42
CA ARG A 138 11.82 0.56 6.83
C ARG A 138 11.88 1.39 5.55
N ILE A 139 10.86 1.30 4.68
CA ILE A 139 10.74 2.09 3.45
C ILE A 139 10.74 3.59 3.75
N VAL A 140 10.22 4.07 4.88
CA VAL A 140 10.28 5.51 5.23
C VAL A 140 11.50 5.89 6.08
N THR A 141 12.40 4.96 6.36
CA THR A 141 13.62 5.19 7.15
C THR A 141 14.80 5.52 6.25
N ASN A 142 15.14 6.80 6.13
CA ASN A 142 16.22 7.27 5.26
C ASN A 142 17.63 6.90 5.77
N LYS A 143 17.77 6.52 7.04
CA LYS A 143 19.04 6.23 7.70
C LYS A 143 18.91 5.07 8.69
N GLU A 144 19.40 3.89 8.31
CA GLU A 144 19.44 2.70 9.17
C GLU A 144 20.71 2.66 10.03
N SER A 145 21.83 3.18 9.51
CA SER A 145 23.09 3.29 10.25
C SER A 145 23.96 4.45 9.74
N LYS A 146 25.20 4.58 10.24
CA LYS A 146 26.14 5.60 9.72
C LYS A 146 26.58 5.32 8.29
N SER A 147 26.70 4.04 7.91
CA SER A 147 27.15 3.59 6.60
C SER A 147 26.00 3.17 5.67
N GLN A 148 24.77 3.11 6.19
CA GLN A 148 23.57 2.71 5.45
C GLN A 148 22.50 3.79 5.57
N TRP A 149 22.53 4.72 4.61
CA TRP A 149 21.63 5.86 4.56
C TRP A 149 21.58 6.45 3.16
N MET A 150 20.59 7.29 2.92
CA MET A 150 20.46 8.14 1.74
C MET A 150 20.00 9.53 2.14
N THR A 151 20.24 10.52 1.27
CA THR A 151 19.71 11.87 1.51
C THR A 151 18.19 11.87 1.47
N LYS A 152 17.56 12.81 2.18
CA LYS A 152 16.10 12.88 2.28
C LYS A 152 15.47 13.25 0.94
N GLU A 153 16.14 14.12 0.20
CA GLU A 153 15.74 14.60 -1.11
C GLU A 153 15.74 13.44 -2.11
N PHE A 154 16.84 12.68 -2.18
CA PHE A 154 16.93 11.50 -3.04
C PHE A 154 15.89 10.44 -2.69
N MET A 155 15.65 10.20 -1.40
CA MET A 155 14.61 9.28 -0.95
C MET A 155 13.20 9.74 -1.35
N GLY A 156 12.89 11.03 -1.16
CA GLY A 156 11.61 11.60 -1.55
C GLY A 156 11.31 11.42 -3.04
N ASP A 157 12.34 11.58 -3.88
CA ASP A 157 12.25 11.34 -5.32
C ASP A 157 12.09 9.86 -5.65
N LEU A 158 12.82 8.96 -4.97
CA LEU A 158 12.65 7.53 -5.16
C LEU A 158 11.24 7.05 -4.82
N LEU A 159 10.70 7.49 -3.68
CA LEU A 159 9.37 7.10 -3.24
C LEU A 159 8.30 7.55 -4.22
N TYR A 160 8.41 8.79 -4.70
CA TYR A 160 7.41 9.41 -5.59
C TYR A 160 7.49 8.87 -7.02
N ASN A 161 8.67 8.91 -7.63
CA ASN A 161 8.84 8.63 -9.06
C ASN A 161 8.69 7.14 -9.39
N ASN A 162 8.83 6.25 -8.38
CA ASN A 162 8.62 4.81 -8.54
C ASN A 162 7.28 4.35 -7.96
N PHE A 163 6.37 5.27 -7.62
CA PHE A 163 5.03 4.97 -7.09
C PHE A 163 5.04 4.03 -5.85
N ILE A 164 6.10 4.09 -5.04
CA ILE A 164 6.24 3.29 -3.82
C ILE A 164 5.16 3.67 -2.81
N PHE A 165 4.87 4.97 -2.73
CA PHE A 165 3.65 5.46 -2.11
C PHE A 165 2.78 6.14 -3.16
N THR A 166 1.49 5.90 -3.05
CA THR A 166 0.42 6.63 -3.73
C THR A 166 -0.64 6.93 -2.69
N MET A 167 -1.57 7.86 -2.98
CA MET A 167 -2.66 8.14 -2.03
C MET A 167 -3.50 6.90 -1.67
N PRO A 168 -3.84 5.99 -2.60
CA PRO A 168 -4.44 4.70 -2.25
C PRO A 168 -3.62 3.90 -1.23
N ILE A 169 -2.31 3.70 -1.48
CA ILE A 169 -1.44 2.96 -0.54
C ILE A 169 -1.38 3.63 0.84
N ILE A 170 -1.29 4.97 0.88
CA ILE A 170 -1.27 5.73 2.14
C ILE A 170 -2.59 5.52 2.90
N TRP A 171 -3.72 5.55 2.20
CA TRP A 171 -5.03 5.33 2.79
C TRP A 171 -5.24 3.89 3.25
N ASP A 172 -4.78 2.91 2.50
CA ASP A 172 -4.85 1.51 2.92
C ASP A 172 -4.01 1.29 4.19
N ILE A 173 -2.79 1.87 4.26
CA ILE A 173 -1.99 1.84 5.50
C ILE A 173 -2.75 2.48 6.67
N CYS A 174 -3.44 3.59 6.44
CA CYS A 174 -4.28 4.21 7.47
C CYS A 174 -5.41 3.27 7.90
N LEU A 175 -6.15 2.70 6.95
CA LEU A 175 -7.28 1.82 7.24
C LEU A 175 -6.84 0.56 7.98
N THR A 176 -5.75 -0.08 7.56
CA THR A 176 -5.24 -1.33 8.14
C THR A 176 -4.63 -1.15 9.53
N TYR A 177 -4.01 -0.01 9.83
CA TYR A 177 -3.17 0.16 11.04
C TYR A 177 -3.51 1.38 11.89
N GLY A 178 -4.33 2.30 11.39
CA GLY A 178 -4.54 3.59 12.04
C GLY A 178 -5.30 3.51 13.36
N VAL A 179 -6.15 2.50 13.54
CA VAL A 179 -6.96 2.32 14.76
C VAL A 179 -6.11 1.88 15.95
N ASP A 180 -5.20 0.92 15.77
CA ASP A 180 -4.41 0.32 16.85
C ASP A 180 -2.94 0.79 16.88
N ASN A 181 -2.44 1.37 15.79
CA ASN A 181 -1.06 1.89 15.67
C ASN A 181 -1.01 3.38 15.29
N SER A 182 -2.05 4.16 15.64
CA SER A 182 -2.24 5.57 15.26
C SER A 182 -0.97 6.44 15.33
N ARG A 183 -0.26 6.40 16.46
CA ARG A 183 0.97 7.19 16.68
C ARG A 183 2.09 6.80 15.72
N HIS A 184 2.22 5.51 15.41
CA HIS A 184 3.26 5.03 14.50
C HIS A 184 2.91 5.36 13.05
N ILE A 185 1.65 5.18 12.67
CA ILE A 185 1.15 5.58 11.35
C ILE A 185 1.28 7.09 11.14
N GLY A 186 0.97 7.91 12.15
CA GLY A 186 1.20 9.35 12.09
C GLY A 186 2.65 9.72 11.79
N LYS A 187 3.64 8.98 12.34
CA LYS A 187 5.07 9.18 12.02
C LYS A 187 5.43 8.75 10.59
N ILE A 188 4.85 7.64 10.12
CA ILE A 188 5.04 7.19 8.73
C ILE A 188 4.53 8.28 7.79
N LEU A 189 3.31 8.77 8.00
CA LEU A 189 2.72 9.83 7.18
C LEU A 189 3.51 11.14 7.28
N ASP A 190 3.89 11.57 8.49
CA ASP A 190 4.76 12.73 8.67
C ASP A 190 6.06 12.59 7.86
N SER A 191 6.65 11.39 7.84
CA SER A 191 7.86 11.12 7.07
C SER A 191 7.60 11.21 5.56
N VAL A 192 6.54 10.55 5.06
CA VAL A 192 6.18 10.57 3.63
C VAL A 192 5.92 11.99 3.13
N PHE A 193 5.05 12.75 3.81
CA PHE A 193 4.70 14.12 3.41
C PHE A 193 5.87 15.10 3.58
N THR A 194 6.78 14.87 4.54
CA THR A 194 7.97 15.72 4.71
C THR A 194 9.05 15.42 3.68
N LEU A 195 9.27 14.13 3.35
CA LEU A 195 10.25 13.71 2.34
C LEU A 195 9.85 14.19 0.95
N GLN A 196 8.54 14.19 0.64
CA GLN A 196 8.03 14.60 -0.66
C GLN A 196 6.74 15.42 -0.51
N PRO A 197 6.84 16.77 -0.60
CA PRO A 197 5.68 17.66 -0.49
C PRO A 197 4.63 17.48 -1.60
N GLN A 198 4.97 16.85 -2.73
CA GLN A 198 4.02 16.61 -3.82
C GLN A 198 2.83 15.72 -3.40
N TYR A 199 3.00 14.85 -2.40
CA TYR A 199 1.89 14.06 -1.85
C TYR A 199 0.75 14.92 -1.27
N GLU A 200 1.02 16.16 -0.84
CA GLU A 200 -0.05 17.08 -0.41
C GLU A 200 -0.97 17.45 -1.58
N ARG A 201 -0.41 17.66 -2.78
CA ARG A 201 -1.20 17.94 -3.98
C ARG A 201 -2.01 16.72 -4.39
N ASP A 202 -1.40 15.54 -4.34
CA ASP A 202 -2.09 14.30 -4.66
C ASP A 202 -3.20 14.00 -3.65
N ALA A 203 -3.00 14.30 -2.37
CA ALA A 203 -4.03 14.17 -1.34
C ALA A 203 -5.20 15.15 -1.58
N VAL A 204 -4.94 16.39 -2.00
CA VAL A 204 -6.00 17.34 -2.40
C VAL A 204 -6.81 16.76 -3.56
N ALA A 205 -6.15 16.24 -4.60
CA ALA A 205 -6.81 15.63 -5.75
C ALA A 205 -7.63 14.38 -5.34
N ALA A 206 -7.07 13.52 -4.49
CA ALA A 206 -7.74 12.31 -3.99
C ALA A 206 -8.97 12.65 -3.12
N VAL A 207 -8.89 13.64 -2.23
CA VAL A 207 -10.05 14.06 -1.42
C VAL A 207 -11.14 14.69 -2.30
N ALA A 208 -10.77 15.46 -3.32
CA ALA A 208 -11.74 15.97 -4.29
C ALA A 208 -12.46 14.81 -5.01
N PHE A 209 -11.72 13.76 -5.35
CA PHE A 209 -12.27 12.56 -5.95
C PHE A 209 -13.30 11.83 -5.07
N VAL A 210 -13.10 11.83 -3.75
CA VAL A 210 -14.05 11.21 -2.81
C VAL A 210 -15.42 11.90 -2.80
N LYS A 211 -15.48 13.21 -3.09
CA LYS A 211 -16.77 13.89 -3.28
C LYS A 211 -17.56 13.29 -4.45
N GLU A 212 -16.86 12.97 -5.53
CA GLU A 212 -17.47 12.36 -6.71
C GLU A 212 -17.93 10.92 -6.41
N ALA A 213 -17.20 10.17 -5.58
CA ALA A 213 -17.65 8.86 -5.10
C ALA A 213 -18.94 8.95 -4.27
N PHE A 214 -19.06 9.92 -3.35
CA PHE A 214 -20.32 10.13 -2.61
C PHE A 214 -21.47 10.57 -3.52
N LYS A 215 -21.24 11.49 -4.47
CA LYS A 215 -22.25 11.86 -5.47
C LYS A 215 -22.71 10.65 -6.28
N PHE A 216 -21.79 9.79 -6.68
CA PHE A 216 -22.12 8.55 -7.39
C PHE A 216 -23.04 7.65 -6.55
N ILE A 217 -22.70 7.40 -5.28
CA ILE A 217 -23.53 6.61 -4.37
C ILE A 217 -24.94 7.21 -4.25
N ILE A 218 -25.04 8.54 -4.07
CA ILE A 218 -26.33 9.24 -3.99
C ILE A 218 -27.16 9.04 -5.25
N LEU A 219 -26.57 9.18 -6.45
CA LEU A 219 -27.28 9.03 -7.71
C LEU A 219 -27.76 7.58 -7.97
N GLN A 220 -27.07 6.58 -7.42
CA GLN A 220 -27.51 5.19 -7.50
C GLN A 220 -28.76 4.92 -6.68
N VAL A 221 -28.91 5.58 -5.53
CA VAL A 221 -30.05 5.39 -4.61
C VAL A 221 -31.18 6.41 -4.82
N ASN A 222 -30.86 7.61 -5.30
CA ASN A 222 -31.78 8.71 -5.52
C ASN A 222 -31.59 9.30 -6.93
N LYS A 223 -32.43 8.85 -7.87
CA LYS A 223 -32.40 9.31 -9.27
C LYS A 223 -32.86 10.76 -9.45
N ASP A 224 -33.58 11.30 -8.47
CA ASP A 224 -34.09 12.67 -8.47
C ASP A 224 -33.14 13.64 -7.76
N TYR A 225 -31.93 13.19 -7.41
CA TYR A 225 -30.89 14.06 -6.86
C TYR A 225 -30.44 15.06 -7.93
N ASP A 226 -30.88 16.31 -7.78
CA ASP A 226 -30.53 17.43 -8.63
C ASP A 226 -29.08 17.85 -8.34
N SER A 227 -28.16 17.30 -9.13
CA SER A 227 -26.75 17.71 -9.13
C SER A 227 -26.55 18.63 -10.33
N GLU A 228 -26.12 19.88 -10.07
CA GLU A 228 -25.87 20.87 -11.13
C GLU A 228 -24.87 20.37 -12.18
N GLU A 229 -23.98 19.44 -11.80
CA GLU A 229 -22.99 18.81 -12.68
C GLU A 229 -22.96 17.28 -12.51
N PRO A 230 -22.81 16.48 -13.59
CA PRO A 230 -22.67 15.03 -13.50
C PRO A 230 -21.34 14.63 -12.81
N PRO A 231 -21.28 13.47 -12.12
CA PRO A 231 -20.06 13.07 -11.43
C PRO A 231 -18.87 12.93 -12.37
N ASN A 232 -17.74 13.54 -12.03
CA ASN A 232 -16.50 13.43 -12.78
C ASN A 232 -15.68 12.23 -12.28
N LEU A 233 -16.05 11.03 -12.72
CA LEU A 233 -15.41 9.78 -12.34
C LEU A 233 -14.33 9.37 -13.37
N PRO A 234 -13.18 8.79 -12.96
CA PRO A 234 -12.08 8.39 -13.83
C PRO A 234 -12.47 7.10 -14.56
N GLU A 235 -11.76 6.74 -15.62
CA GLU A 235 -12.10 5.55 -16.41
C GLU A 235 -12.05 4.24 -15.61
N THR A 236 -11.27 4.17 -14.52
CA THR A 236 -11.24 3.03 -13.58
C THR A 236 -12.58 2.79 -12.87
N PHE A 237 -13.45 3.81 -12.73
CA PHE A 237 -14.83 3.63 -12.27
C PHE A 237 -15.74 3.03 -13.35
N LYS A 238 -15.28 2.91 -14.61
CA LYS A 238 -15.92 2.00 -15.57
C LYS A 238 -15.64 0.53 -15.20
N GLY A 239 -14.64 0.20 -14.39
CA GLY A 239 -14.52 -1.15 -13.80
C GLY A 239 -15.65 -1.44 -12.80
N PHE A 240 -16.07 -0.42 -12.04
CA PHE A 240 -17.32 -0.41 -11.29
C PHE A 240 -18.57 -0.35 -12.19
N SER A 241 -18.44 -0.30 -13.53
CA SER A 241 -19.61 -0.37 -14.43
C SER A 241 -20.27 -1.75 -14.51
N GLU A 242 -19.76 -2.75 -13.77
CA GLU A 242 -20.58 -3.90 -13.38
C GLU A 242 -21.74 -3.48 -12.46
N ILE A 243 -21.58 -2.39 -11.69
CA ILE A 243 -22.68 -1.60 -11.15
C ILE A 243 -23.13 -0.64 -12.26
N ARG A 244 -23.91 -1.19 -13.19
CA ARG A 244 -24.50 -0.46 -14.33
C ARG A 244 -25.01 0.91 -13.89
N ARG A 245 -24.65 1.98 -14.62
CA ARG A 245 -25.49 3.20 -14.64
C ARG A 245 -26.92 2.72 -14.90
N PRO A 246 -27.90 3.05 -14.03
CA PRO A 246 -29.28 2.71 -14.32
C PRO A 246 -29.62 3.31 -15.67
N SER A 247 -29.88 2.44 -16.63
CA SER A 247 -30.36 2.86 -17.93
C SER A 247 -31.63 3.67 -17.71
N THR A 248 -31.84 4.72 -18.50
CA THR A 248 -33.10 5.48 -18.55
C THR A 248 -34.31 4.60 -18.95
N SER A 249 -34.09 3.33 -19.29
CA SER A 249 -35.15 2.33 -19.37
C SER A 249 -35.73 2.04 -17.98
N LYS A 250 -37.04 2.28 -17.85
CA LYS A 250 -37.89 1.86 -16.73
C LYS A 250 -37.68 0.37 -16.40
N GLN A 251 -36.74 0.02 -15.50
CA GLN A 251 -36.75 -1.16 -14.59
C GLN A 251 -35.37 -1.61 -14.02
N ASP A 252 -34.33 -0.79 -13.96
CA ASP A 252 -33.21 -1.13 -13.05
C ASP A 252 -33.64 -0.82 -11.61
N LYS A 253 -34.24 -1.83 -10.95
CA LYS A 253 -34.54 -1.81 -9.51
C LYS A 253 -33.25 -2.04 -8.73
N LEU A 254 -32.97 -1.16 -7.77
CA LEU A 254 -31.90 -1.35 -6.78
C LEU A 254 -32.10 -2.71 -6.10
N THR A 255 -31.15 -3.64 -6.29
CA THR A 255 -31.19 -4.95 -5.64
C THR A 255 -30.60 -4.84 -4.23
N PHE A 256 -30.89 -5.82 -3.38
CA PHE A 256 -30.29 -5.88 -2.04
C PHE A 256 -28.76 -6.00 -2.10
N ASP A 257 -28.22 -6.76 -3.06
CA ASP A 257 -26.78 -6.89 -3.25
C ASP A 257 -26.14 -5.55 -3.64
N VAL A 258 -26.72 -4.81 -4.59
CA VAL A 258 -26.22 -3.49 -4.96
C VAL A 258 -26.30 -2.51 -3.79
N LEU A 259 -27.39 -2.53 -3.02
CA LEU A 259 -27.52 -1.69 -1.81
C LEU A 259 -26.46 -2.05 -0.76
N ARG A 260 -26.20 -3.35 -0.53
CA ARG A 260 -25.15 -3.82 0.38
C ARG A 260 -23.79 -3.31 -0.07
N ASP A 261 -23.46 -3.45 -1.35
CA ASP A 261 -22.15 -3.07 -1.88
C ASP A 261 -21.94 -1.55 -1.83
N LEU A 262 -22.99 -0.76 -2.13
CA LEU A 262 -22.95 0.71 -1.95
C LEU A 262 -22.78 1.11 -0.48
N THR A 263 -23.41 0.38 0.45
CA THR A 263 -23.29 0.63 1.90
C THR A 263 -21.87 0.33 2.38
N ILE A 264 -21.28 -0.79 1.92
CA ILE A 264 -19.89 -1.15 2.23
C ILE A 264 -18.94 -0.11 1.65
N HIS A 265 -19.12 0.29 0.38
CA HIS A 265 -18.28 1.30 -0.25
C HIS A 265 -18.34 2.66 0.48
N MET A 266 -19.54 3.07 0.91
CA MET A 266 -19.72 4.27 1.72
C MET A 266 -19.00 4.15 3.07
N LEU A 267 -19.11 3.00 3.72
CA LEU A 267 -18.46 2.73 5.01
C LEU A 267 -16.93 2.75 4.88
N ASP A 268 -16.38 2.06 3.88
CA ASP A 268 -14.94 2.04 3.58
C ASP A 268 -14.40 3.44 3.35
N THR A 269 -15.11 4.21 2.52
CA THR A 269 -14.74 5.60 2.20
C THR A 269 -14.76 6.48 3.45
N ALA A 270 -15.84 6.43 4.23
CA ALA A 270 -15.98 7.23 5.44
C ALA A 270 -14.96 6.86 6.52
N MET A 271 -14.72 5.56 6.72
CA MET A 271 -13.74 5.05 7.70
C MET A 271 -12.33 5.45 7.32
N THR A 272 -11.96 5.30 6.04
CA THR A 272 -10.65 5.70 5.51
C THR A 272 -10.38 7.18 5.75
N LEU A 273 -11.32 8.06 5.39
CA LEU A 273 -11.17 9.50 5.59
C LEU A 273 -11.08 9.87 7.07
N ARG A 274 -11.94 9.28 7.91
CA ARG A 274 -11.92 9.50 9.35
C ARG A 274 -10.56 9.13 9.94
N ILE A 275 -10.09 7.91 9.68
CA ILE A 275 -8.83 7.42 10.24
C ILE A 275 -7.66 8.27 9.72
N PHE A 276 -7.65 8.63 8.44
CA PHE A 276 -6.61 9.51 7.87
C PHE A 276 -6.50 10.85 8.62
N ILE A 277 -7.64 11.48 8.96
CA ILE A 277 -7.67 12.71 9.76
C ILE A 277 -7.17 12.45 11.19
N GLU A 278 -7.60 11.35 11.81
CA GLU A 278 -7.22 11.00 13.19
C GLU A 278 -5.71 10.73 13.32
N VAL A 279 -5.11 9.98 12.39
CA VAL A 279 -3.67 9.62 12.44
C VAL A 279 -2.76 10.73 11.90
N TYR A 280 -3.27 11.57 10.99
CA TYR A 280 -2.52 12.68 10.41
C TYR A 280 -3.34 13.98 10.42
N PRO A 281 -3.46 14.66 11.59
CA PRO A 281 -4.29 15.85 11.75
C PRO A 281 -3.94 17.03 10.83
N LYS A 282 -2.70 17.09 10.31
CA LYS A 282 -2.29 18.08 9.30
C LYS A 282 -3.15 18.00 8.03
N SER A 283 -3.73 16.83 7.74
CA SER A 283 -4.67 16.64 6.63
C SER A 283 -5.92 17.50 6.72
N VAL A 284 -6.33 18.00 7.89
CA VAL A 284 -7.48 18.92 7.99
C VAL A 284 -7.34 20.11 7.04
N THR A 285 -6.12 20.60 6.83
CA THR A 285 -5.85 21.67 5.86
C THR A 285 -6.11 21.23 4.41
N ILE A 286 -5.78 19.99 4.04
CA ILE A 286 -6.09 19.37 2.74
C ILE A 286 -7.61 19.32 2.54
N PHE A 287 -8.36 18.85 3.55
CA PHE A 287 -9.83 18.75 3.47
C PHE A 287 -10.52 20.11 3.39
N ARG A 288 -9.97 21.14 4.04
CA ARG A 288 -10.47 22.53 3.90
C ARG A 288 -10.21 23.08 2.50
N LYS A 289 -9.02 22.82 1.92
CA LYS A 289 -8.70 23.24 0.54
C LYS A 289 -9.67 22.66 -0.49
N THR A 290 -10.19 21.46 -0.25
CA THR A 290 -11.20 20.84 -1.13
C THR A 290 -12.63 21.24 -0.79
N SER A 291 -12.86 22.11 0.22
CA SER A 291 -14.18 22.41 0.79
C SER A 291 -14.94 21.14 1.20
N PHE A 292 -14.23 20.09 1.62
CA PHE A 292 -14.82 18.86 2.13
C PHE A 292 -15.21 19.03 3.61
N LEU A 293 -14.40 19.78 4.36
CA LEU A 293 -14.69 20.24 5.71
C LEU A 293 -14.78 21.77 5.72
N ILE A 294 -15.72 22.31 6.49
CA ILE A 294 -15.91 23.74 6.72
C ILE A 294 -15.01 24.18 7.89
#